data_AF-A0A5C7I4E4-F1
#
_entry.id   AF-A0A5C7I4E4-F1
#
_cell.length_a   1.000
_cell.length_b   1.000
_cell.length_c   1.000
_cell.angle_alpha   90.00
_cell.angle_beta   90.00
_cell.angle_gamma   90.00
#
_symmetry.space_group_name_H-M   'P 1'
#
loop_
_entity.id
_entity.type
_entity.pdbx_description
1 polymer ?
#
loop_
_entity_poly.entity_id
_entity_poly.type
_entity_poly.pdbx_seq_one_letter_code
_entity_poly.pdbx_strand_id
1 'polypeptide(L)'
;MFLNSALNLYSASPPAAQPVIYSSLFSTYDLLHTFSRRALSEMLILDELPFRFVENRRFRRFCFELCPLFDLPSRRTIVRELYKLYIDEKIKLKKYFNRSKGDSIGKCIENVLIDWGIDKVFTITVDNATVNTIAIGYVIRKLNSWQDDGVVLEGKYLHVWCCAHILNLIVIDGLKDLHDSIVAICNAVKFMKSSPSRLDRFKKAVAHEKIRTKGLVVLDVPTRWNSTYLMLKSAVKLRKAFQGMGEEDIQYVNYFIGVENEQKRIGPPTLDD
;
A
#
# COMPACT_ATOMS: atom_id res chain seq x y z
N MET A 1 53.04 -20.07 -2.62
CA MET A 1 52.93 -21.54 -2.78
C MET A 1 51.91 -22.10 -1.79
N PHE A 2 50.66 -21.61 -1.84
CA PHE A 2 49.52 -22.10 -1.03
C PHE A 2 48.24 -21.99 -1.85
N LEU A 3 48.17 -22.82 -2.89
CA LEU A 3 46.97 -23.16 -3.65
C LEU A 3 47.23 -24.59 -4.11
N ASN A 4 46.68 -25.60 -3.41
CA ASN A 4 46.37 -26.91 -4.00
C ASN A 4 45.73 -27.97 -3.07
N SER A 5 45.42 -27.68 -1.81
CA SER A 5 44.93 -28.75 -0.91
C SER A 5 43.40 -28.89 -0.81
N ALA A 6 42.60 -28.10 -1.54
CA ALA A 6 41.14 -28.07 -1.39
C ALA A 6 40.35 -28.86 -2.46
N LEU A 7 41.01 -29.65 -3.31
CA LEU A 7 40.35 -30.38 -4.42
C LEU A 7 40.26 -31.91 -4.23
N ASN A 8 40.66 -32.47 -3.08
CA ASN A 8 40.65 -33.93 -2.86
C ASN A 8 39.61 -34.46 -1.86
N LEU A 9 38.53 -33.72 -1.57
CA LEU A 9 37.45 -34.20 -0.70
C LEU A 9 36.24 -34.81 -1.44
N TYR A 10 36.30 -34.97 -2.76
CA TYR A 10 35.23 -35.59 -3.56
C TYR A 10 35.53 -37.04 -3.96
N SER A 11 35.91 -37.90 -3.01
CA SER A 11 35.93 -39.36 -3.24
C SER A 11 36.02 -40.21 -1.96
N ALA A 12 35.39 -39.80 -0.86
CA ALA A 12 35.24 -40.65 0.32
C ALA A 12 33.82 -40.53 0.86
N SER A 13 33.16 -41.68 1.07
CA SER A 13 31.87 -41.76 1.76
C SER A 13 31.91 -40.96 3.07
N PRO A 14 30.88 -40.16 3.38
CA PRO A 14 30.94 -39.30 4.55
C PRO A 14 30.95 -40.17 5.82
N PRO A 15 31.89 -39.97 6.76
CA PRO A 15 31.71 -40.49 8.11
C PRO A 15 30.50 -39.79 8.72
N ALA A 16 29.69 -40.56 9.46
CA ALA A 16 28.50 -40.07 10.14
C ALA A 16 28.85 -38.89 11.07
N ALA A 17 28.66 -37.68 10.57
CA ALA A 17 28.89 -36.45 11.31
C ALA A 17 27.79 -36.29 12.38
N GLN A 18 28.23 -36.07 13.61
CA GLN A 18 27.41 -36.05 14.82
C GLN A 18 26.30 -34.99 14.77
N PRO A 19 25.10 -35.27 15.33
CA PRO A 19 23.91 -34.41 15.24
C PRO A 19 24.03 -33.03 15.92
N VAL A 20 25.04 -32.80 16.76
CA VAL A 20 25.23 -31.55 17.51
C VAL A 20 25.86 -30.43 16.66
N ILE A 21 26.68 -30.78 15.66
CA ILE A 21 27.34 -29.79 14.79
C ILE A 21 26.35 -29.28 13.72
N TYR A 22 25.48 -30.15 13.19
CA TYR A 22 24.46 -29.77 12.22
C TYR A 22 23.43 -28.80 12.78
N SER A 23 22.97 -28.96 14.03
CA SER A 23 21.98 -28.06 14.62
C SER A 23 22.55 -26.66 14.90
N SER A 24 23.83 -26.56 15.27
CA SER A 24 24.49 -25.27 15.52
C SER A 24 24.85 -24.53 14.23
N LEU A 25 25.32 -25.23 13.19
CA LEU A 25 25.55 -24.64 11.86
C LEU A 25 24.24 -24.24 11.14
N PHE A 26 23.18 -25.03 11.29
CA PHE A 26 21.87 -24.69 10.74
C PHE A 26 21.28 -23.43 11.40
N SER A 27 21.41 -23.33 12.73
CA SER A 27 20.98 -22.15 13.49
C SER A 27 21.76 -20.89 13.12
N THR A 28 23.08 -20.97 12.95
CA THR A 28 23.90 -19.82 12.55
C THR A 28 23.65 -19.38 11.11
N TYR A 29 23.39 -20.32 10.20
CA TYR A 29 22.97 -20.02 8.83
C TYR A 29 21.63 -19.26 8.80
N ASP A 30 20.60 -19.77 9.48
CA ASP A 30 19.29 -19.13 9.52
C ASP A 30 19.35 -17.73 10.17
N LEU A 31 20.16 -17.56 11.21
CA LEU A 31 20.40 -16.26 11.84
C LEU A 31 21.10 -15.29 10.87
N LEU A 32 22.15 -15.74 10.17
CA LEU A 32 22.86 -14.93 9.18
C LEU A 32 21.92 -14.40 8.10
N HIS A 33 21.08 -15.26 7.52
CA HIS A 33 20.11 -14.85 6.52
C HIS A 33 19.08 -13.89 7.09
N THR A 34 18.57 -14.15 8.29
CA THR A 34 17.56 -13.31 8.92
C THR A 34 18.08 -11.89 9.17
N PHE A 35 19.27 -11.74 9.75
CA PHE A 35 19.86 -10.43 10.01
C PHE A 35 20.25 -9.70 8.72
N SER A 36 20.89 -10.40 7.78
CA SER A 36 21.35 -9.81 6.52
C SER A 36 20.19 -9.34 5.66
N ARG A 37 19.09 -10.10 5.60
CA ARG A 37 17.87 -9.70 4.87
C ARG A 37 17.15 -8.52 5.53
N ARG A 38 17.14 -8.47 6.87
CA ARG A 38 16.59 -7.33 7.59
C ARG A 38 17.40 -6.05 7.32
N ALA A 39 18.73 -6.11 7.43
CA ALA A 39 19.60 -4.99 7.12
C ALA A 39 19.45 -4.51 5.67
N LEU A 40 19.36 -5.46 4.72
CA LEU A 40 19.07 -5.16 3.32
C LEU A 40 17.72 -4.46 3.14
N SER A 41 16.68 -4.92 3.85
CA SER A 41 15.35 -4.29 3.81
C SER A 41 15.37 -2.87 4.38
N GLU A 42 16.07 -2.66 5.49
CA GLU A 42 16.24 -1.33 6.12
C GLU A 42 16.98 -0.37 5.18
N MET A 43 18.07 -0.80 4.54
CA MET A 43 18.79 0.00 3.54
C MET A 43 17.88 0.39 2.36
N LEU A 44 17.11 -0.56 1.82
CA LEU A 44 16.19 -0.26 0.71
C LEU A 44 15.12 0.77 1.08
N ILE A 45 14.64 0.75 2.33
CA ILE A 45 13.62 1.69 2.82
C ILE A 45 14.25 3.06 3.10
N LEU A 46 15.30 3.10 3.92
CA LEU A 46 15.89 4.33 4.43
C LEU A 46 16.57 5.14 3.32
N ASP A 47 17.20 4.46 2.38
CA ASP A 47 17.91 5.08 1.26
C ASP A 47 17.04 5.19 -0.01
N GLU A 48 15.73 4.88 0.10
CA GLU A 48 14.75 4.94 -0.99
C GLU A 48 15.18 4.20 -2.27
N LEU A 49 15.93 3.11 -2.13
CA LEU A 49 16.49 2.40 -3.27
C LEU A 49 15.42 1.61 -4.03
N PRO A 50 15.49 1.57 -5.37
CA PRO A 50 14.52 0.82 -6.15
C PRO A 50 14.67 -0.68 -5.88
N PHE A 51 13.57 -1.44 -5.79
CA PHE A 51 13.63 -2.88 -5.47
C PHE A 51 14.45 -3.74 -6.45
N ARG A 52 14.72 -3.23 -7.66
CA ARG A 52 15.65 -3.84 -8.63
C ARG A 52 17.13 -3.72 -8.22
N PHE A 53 17.43 -3.00 -7.14
CA PHE A 53 18.79 -2.81 -6.65
C PHE A 53 19.45 -4.15 -6.31
N VAL A 54 18.70 -5.09 -5.72
CA VAL A 54 19.19 -6.46 -5.43
C VAL A 54 19.49 -7.29 -6.70
N GLU A 55 19.06 -6.81 -7.87
CA GLU A 55 19.37 -7.44 -9.15
C GLU A 55 20.64 -6.86 -9.81
N ASN A 56 21.22 -5.78 -9.25
CA ASN A 56 22.41 -5.15 -9.77
C ASN A 56 23.63 -6.09 -9.71
N ARG A 57 24.30 -6.27 -10.85
CA ARG A 57 25.46 -7.18 -10.97
C ARG A 57 26.61 -6.84 -10.02
N ARG A 58 26.92 -5.55 -9.84
CA ARG A 58 28.01 -5.09 -8.97
C ARG A 58 27.67 -5.33 -7.50
N PHE A 59 26.42 -5.02 -7.12
CA PHE A 59 25.94 -5.26 -5.76
C PHE A 59 25.93 -6.77 -5.41
N ARG A 60 25.46 -7.62 -6.34
CA ARG A 60 25.53 -9.08 -6.19
C ARG A 60 26.94 -9.58 -5.99
N ARG A 61 27.90 -9.08 -6.79
CA ARG A 61 29.31 -9.44 -6.62
C ARG A 61 29.83 -9.00 -5.26
N PHE A 62 29.52 -7.77 -4.84
CA PHE A 62 29.89 -7.24 -3.53
C PHE A 62 29.37 -8.12 -2.38
N CYS A 63 28.08 -8.50 -2.39
CA CYS A 63 27.53 -9.39 -1.36
C CYS A 63 28.20 -10.77 -1.36
N PHE A 64 28.48 -11.34 -2.55
CA PHE A 64 29.14 -12.63 -2.67
C PHE A 64 30.57 -12.61 -2.10
N GLU A 65 31.34 -11.55 -2.37
CA GLU A 65 32.69 -11.40 -1.82
C GLU A 65 32.69 -11.19 -0.30
N LEU A 66 31.69 -10.47 0.23
CA LEU A 66 31.57 -10.26 1.69
C LEU A 66 31.15 -11.53 2.42
N CYS A 67 30.18 -12.26 1.88
CA CYS A 67 29.66 -13.48 2.49
C CYS A 67 29.11 -14.43 1.42
N PRO A 68 29.90 -15.41 0.97
CA PRO A 68 29.47 -16.37 -0.05
C PRO A 68 28.27 -17.23 0.38
N LEU A 69 28.08 -17.41 1.70
CA LEU A 69 26.97 -18.17 2.27
C LEU A 69 25.65 -17.38 2.29
N PHE A 70 25.68 -16.06 2.07
CA PHE A 70 24.47 -15.26 2.03
C PHE A 70 23.83 -15.29 0.64
N ASP A 71 22.78 -16.10 0.50
CA ASP A 71 21.90 -16.04 -0.67
C ASP A 71 21.11 -14.72 -0.70
N LEU A 72 21.54 -13.86 -1.62
CA LEU A 72 20.87 -12.59 -1.87
C LEU A 72 19.43 -12.84 -2.37
N PRO A 73 18.40 -12.31 -1.69
CA PRO A 73 17.01 -12.52 -2.07
C PRO A 73 16.69 -11.94 -3.45
N SER A 74 15.76 -12.60 -4.14
CA SER A 74 15.20 -12.06 -5.39
C SER A 74 14.38 -10.79 -5.11
N ARG A 75 14.19 -9.95 -6.13
CA ARG A 75 13.28 -8.79 -6.05
C ARG A 75 11.88 -9.18 -5.56
N ARG A 76 11.35 -10.35 -5.96
CA ARG A 76 10.04 -10.84 -5.50
C ARG A 76 10.07 -11.18 -4.01
N THR A 77 11.15 -11.79 -3.54
CA THR A 77 11.34 -12.14 -2.13
C THR A 77 11.42 -10.87 -1.27
N ILE A 78 12.24 -9.89 -1.68
CA ILE A 78 12.34 -8.58 -1.02
C ILE A 78 10.99 -7.87 -0.94
N VAL A 79 10.23 -7.82 -2.04
CA VAL A 79 8.91 -7.18 -2.03
C VAL A 79 7.97 -7.84 -1.01
N ARG A 80 8.00 -9.17 -0.88
CA ARG A 80 7.20 -9.89 0.14
C ARG A 80 7.68 -9.59 1.56
N GLU A 81 8.99 -9.55 1.79
CA GLU A 81 9.57 -9.24 3.10
C GLU A 81 9.26 -7.79 3.53
N LEU A 82 9.42 -6.82 2.63
CA LEU A 82 9.05 -5.43 2.85
C LEU A 82 7.56 -5.27 3.13
N TYR A 83 6.71 -5.99 2.39
CA TYR A 83 5.27 -5.97 2.64
C TYR A 83 4.93 -6.53 4.03
N LYS A 84 5.62 -7.59 4.48
CA LYS A 84 5.46 -8.14 5.83
C LYS A 84 5.86 -7.13 6.89
N LEU A 85 7.02 -6.48 6.75
CA LEU A 85 7.46 -5.40 7.65
C LEU A 85 6.44 -4.27 7.72
N TYR A 86 5.90 -3.84 6.58
CA TYR A 86 4.83 -2.85 6.52
C TYR A 86 3.58 -3.29 7.29
N ILE A 87 3.12 -4.54 7.11
CA ILE A 87 1.95 -5.06 7.81
C ILE A 87 2.21 -5.13 9.33
N ASP A 88 3.37 -5.62 9.74
CA ASP A 88 3.74 -5.70 11.16
C ASP A 88 3.75 -4.30 11.80
N GLU A 89 4.36 -3.32 11.13
CA GLU A 89 4.42 -1.94 11.62
C GLU A 89 3.03 -1.28 11.61
N LYS A 90 2.23 -1.54 10.57
CA LYS A 90 0.82 -1.10 10.51
C LYS A 90 0.01 -1.65 11.68
N ILE A 91 0.21 -2.91 12.07
CA ILE A 91 -0.47 -3.51 13.22
C ILE A 91 -0.02 -2.84 14.52
N LYS A 92 1.29 -2.58 14.70
CA LYS A 92 1.81 -1.85 15.87
C LYS A 92 1.23 -0.46 15.96
N LEU A 93 1.24 0.30 14.87
CA LEU A 93 0.63 1.63 14.79
C LEU A 93 -0.86 1.56 15.07
N LYS A 94 -1.59 0.61 14.48
CA LYS A 94 -3.02 0.42 14.77
C LYS A 94 -3.27 0.11 16.24
N LYS A 95 -2.42 -0.69 16.90
CA LYS A 95 -2.50 -0.96 18.34
C LYS A 95 -2.17 0.27 19.18
N TYR A 96 -1.19 1.07 18.77
CA TYR A 96 -0.85 2.35 19.38
C TYR A 96 -2.03 3.33 19.30
N PHE A 97 -2.63 3.48 18.13
CA PHE A 97 -3.80 4.34 17.90
C PHE A 97 -5.10 3.78 18.52
N ASN A 98 -5.26 2.47 18.63
CA ASN A 98 -6.39 1.87 19.36
C ASN A 98 -6.25 2.06 20.88
N ARG A 99 -5.04 2.29 21.38
CA ARG A 99 -4.80 2.67 22.78
C ARG A 99 -4.98 4.17 23.04
N SER A 100 -4.89 5.01 22.00
CA SER A 100 -5.15 6.44 22.14
C SER A 100 -6.64 6.69 22.31
N LYS A 101 -7.04 6.84 23.58
CA LYS A 101 -8.21 7.64 23.96
C LYS A 101 -8.00 9.05 23.37
N GLY A 102 -9.07 9.78 23.03
CA GLY A 102 -8.92 11.10 22.39
C GLY A 102 -7.97 12.05 23.15
N ASP A 103 -7.82 11.90 24.46
CA ASP A 103 -6.82 12.62 25.26
C ASP A 103 -5.38 12.44 24.78
N SER A 104 -4.99 11.27 24.27
CA SER A 104 -3.64 11.05 23.73
C SER A 104 -3.40 11.86 22.45
N ILE A 105 -4.41 11.97 21.59
CA ILE A 105 -4.35 12.82 20.40
C ILE A 105 -4.26 14.29 20.84
N GLY A 106 -5.08 14.68 21.82
CA GLY A 106 -5.01 16.02 22.42
C GLY A 106 -3.63 16.36 22.96
N LYS A 107 -2.96 15.42 23.63
CA LYS A 107 -1.60 15.58 24.15
C LYS A 107 -0.54 15.66 23.04
N CYS A 108 -0.72 14.94 21.93
CA CYS A 108 0.15 15.12 20.77
C CYS A 108 0.00 16.52 20.17
N ILE A 109 -1.23 17.03 20.07
CA ILE A 109 -1.50 18.41 19.60
C ILE A 109 -0.84 19.42 20.57
N GLU A 110 -1.00 19.22 21.88
CA GLU A 110 -0.37 20.05 22.91
C GLU A 110 1.14 20.16 22.71
N ASN A 111 1.85 19.04 22.58
CA ASN A 111 3.29 19.04 22.39
C ASN A 111 3.70 19.82 21.12
N VAL A 112 2.99 19.64 20.01
CA VAL A 112 3.27 20.35 18.76
C VAL A 112 3.05 21.86 18.93
N LEU A 113 1.98 22.27 19.61
CA LEU A 113 1.73 23.69 19.89
C LEU A 113 2.81 24.32 20.76
N ILE A 114 3.27 23.59 21.80
CA ILE A 114 4.39 24.03 22.65
C ILE A 114 5.68 24.16 21.84
N ASP A 115 6.03 23.13 21.05
CA ASP A 115 7.25 23.11 20.25
C ASP A 115 7.28 24.25 19.22
N TRP A 116 6.11 24.67 18.73
CA TRP A 116 5.97 25.76 17.76
C TRP A 116 5.78 27.14 18.43
N GLY A 117 5.67 27.21 19.76
CA GLY A 117 5.42 28.45 20.48
C GLY A 117 4.03 29.05 20.19
N ILE A 118 3.05 28.22 19.85
CA ILE A 118 1.67 28.64 19.57
C ILE A 118 0.85 28.53 20.85
N ASP A 119 0.48 29.67 21.38
CA ASP A 119 -0.26 29.84 22.63
C ASP A 119 -1.75 30.17 22.41
N LYS A 120 -2.14 30.58 21.19
CA LYS A 120 -3.52 30.90 20.82
C LYS A 120 -3.95 30.18 19.55
N VAL A 121 -5.06 29.44 19.64
CA VAL A 121 -5.64 28.70 18.51
C VAL A 121 -7.09 29.13 18.29
N PHE A 122 -7.41 29.53 17.06
CA PHE A 122 -8.78 29.89 16.67
C PHE A 122 -9.60 28.66 16.27
N THR A 123 -9.04 27.80 15.40
CA THR A 123 -9.74 26.65 14.81
C THR A 123 -8.79 25.50 14.57
N ILE A 124 -9.29 24.29 14.77
CA ILE A 124 -8.69 23.01 14.43
C ILE A 124 -9.69 22.25 13.55
N THR A 125 -9.26 21.89 12.34
CA THR A 125 -10.07 21.10 11.42
C THR A 125 -9.72 19.62 11.52
N VAL A 126 -10.71 18.78 11.81
CA VAL A 126 -10.54 17.32 11.96
C VAL A 126 -11.62 16.57 11.18
N ASP A 127 -11.39 15.29 10.89
CA ASP A 127 -12.40 14.44 10.26
C ASP A 127 -13.57 14.11 11.21
N ASN A 128 -14.65 13.54 10.67
CA ASN A 128 -15.87 13.29 11.42
C ASN A 128 -15.77 11.99 12.24
N ALA A 129 -14.86 11.97 13.21
CA ALA A 129 -14.65 10.86 14.13
C ALA A 129 -14.95 11.26 15.57
N THR A 130 -15.68 10.41 16.31
CA THR A 130 -16.08 10.66 17.71
C THR A 130 -14.87 10.85 18.65
N VAL A 131 -13.74 10.22 18.33
CA VAL A 131 -12.48 10.34 19.09
C VAL A 131 -11.95 11.78 19.07
N ASN A 132 -12.18 12.53 17.99
CA ASN A 132 -11.71 13.90 17.86
C ASN A 132 -12.42 14.84 18.83
N THR A 133 -13.68 14.59 19.17
CA THR A 133 -14.41 15.39 20.18
C THR A 133 -13.71 15.35 21.54
N ILE A 134 -13.22 14.17 21.94
CA ILE A 134 -12.48 14.01 23.20
C ILE A 134 -11.12 14.74 23.11
N ALA A 135 -10.42 14.60 21.99
CA ALA A 135 -9.14 15.26 21.74
C ALA A 135 -9.25 16.79 21.79
N ILE A 136 -10.26 17.37 21.12
CA ILE A 136 -10.49 18.81 21.15
C ILE A 136 -10.88 19.27 22.55
N GLY A 137 -11.70 18.51 23.28
CA GLY A 137 -12.02 18.80 24.68
C GLY A 137 -10.76 18.88 25.56
N TYR A 138 -9.78 18.02 25.32
CA TYR A 138 -8.47 18.10 25.98
C TYR A 138 -7.72 19.40 25.62
N VAL A 139 -7.64 19.73 24.33
CA VAL A 139 -6.93 20.92 23.84
C VAL A 139 -7.56 22.21 24.38
N ILE A 140 -8.90 22.30 24.44
CA ILE A 140 -9.61 23.46 25.03
C ILE A 140 -9.18 23.65 26.50
N ARG A 141 -9.24 22.57 27.29
CA ARG A 141 -8.82 22.63 28.70
C ARG A 141 -7.37 23.08 28.86
N LYS A 142 -6.49 22.68 27.93
CA LYS A 142 -5.08 23.05 28.00
C LYS A 142 -4.79 24.48 27.60
N LEU A 143 -5.37 24.94 26.50
CA LEU A 143 -5.24 26.33 26.06
C LEU A 143 -5.75 27.31 27.13
N ASN A 144 -6.91 27.02 27.75
CA ASN A 144 -7.42 27.82 28.89
C ASN A 144 -6.52 27.79 30.13
N SER A 145 -5.64 26.77 30.27
CA SER A 145 -4.68 26.72 31.38
C SER A 145 -3.39 27.49 31.11
N TRP A 146 -3.11 27.84 29.85
CA TRP A 146 -1.91 28.57 29.46
C TRP A 146 -2.08 30.08 29.65
N GLN A 147 -3.25 30.62 29.32
CA GLN A 147 -3.59 32.05 29.44
C GLN A 147 -5.10 32.21 29.68
N ASP A 148 -5.52 33.27 30.39
CA ASP A 148 -6.94 33.58 30.68
C ASP A 148 -7.81 33.69 29.41
N ASP A 149 -7.21 34.00 28.25
CA ASP A 149 -7.84 34.06 26.91
C ASP A 149 -7.18 33.10 25.89
N GLY A 150 -6.64 31.96 26.34
CA GLY A 150 -5.89 31.03 25.47
C GLY A 150 -6.74 30.41 24.34
N VAL A 151 -8.06 30.37 24.50
CA VAL A 151 -8.99 29.95 23.45
C VAL A 151 -9.85 31.12 23.00
N VAL A 152 -9.77 31.45 21.71
CA VAL A 152 -10.53 32.55 21.14
C VAL A 152 -12.03 32.25 21.21
N LEU A 153 -12.83 33.22 21.70
CA LEU A 153 -14.30 33.12 21.83
C LEU A 153 -14.75 31.87 22.61
N GLU A 154 -14.08 31.58 23.72
CA GLU A 154 -14.39 30.45 24.63
C GLU A 154 -14.35 29.08 23.93
N GLY A 155 -13.69 28.98 22.77
CA GLY A 155 -13.57 27.73 22.01
C GLY A 155 -14.79 27.35 21.19
N LYS A 156 -15.78 28.25 21.07
CA LYS A 156 -17.00 28.01 20.28
C LYS A 156 -16.74 27.58 18.84
N TYR A 157 -15.65 28.05 18.24
CA TYR A 157 -15.26 27.76 16.85
C TYR A 157 -13.95 26.96 16.73
N LEU A 158 -13.49 26.38 17.85
CA LEU A 158 -12.23 25.63 17.82
C LEU A 158 -12.38 24.31 17.06
N HIS A 159 -13.55 23.67 17.10
CA HIS A 159 -13.80 22.44 16.36
C HIS A 159 -14.54 22.71 15.05
N VAL A 160 -13.89 22.44 13.93
CA VAL A 160 -14.54 22.48 12.61
C VAL A 160 -14.36 21.14 11.92
N TRP A 161 -15.43 20.61 11.35
CA TRP A 161 -15.33 19.40 10.54
C TRP A 161 -14.67 19.67 9.20
N CYS A 162 -13.80 18.77 8.78
CA CYS A 162 -13.14 18.86 7.49
C CYS A 162 -14.14 18.75 6.33
N CYS A 163 -14.34 19.84 5.57
CA CYS A 163 -15.25 19.87 4.41
C CYS A 163 -14.88 18.80 3.36
N ALA A 164 -13.59 18.54 3.15
CA ALA A 164 -13.16 17.50 2.21
C ALA A 164 -13.62 16.10 2.65
N HIS A 165 -13.64 15.84 3.95
CA HIS A 165 -14.16 14.59 4.51
C HIS A 165 -15.68 14.50 4.37
N ILE A 166 -16.41 15.59 4.66
CA ILE A 166 -17.87 15.65 4.48
C ILE A 166 -18.25 15.39 3.01
N LEU A 167 -17.58 16.06 2.07
CA LEU A 167 -17.79 15.83 0.64
C LEU A 167 -17.53 14.38 0.25
N ASN A 168 -16.45 13.78 0.77
CA ASN A 168 -16.17 12.36 0.56
C ASN A 168 -17.30 11.47 1.09
N LEU A 169 -17.86 11.75 2.28
CA LEU A 169 -18.99 11.01 2.83
C LEU A 169 -20.23 11.11 1.94
N ILE A 170 -20.60 12.32 1.51
CA ILE A 170 -21.75 12.57 0.63
C ILE A 170 -21.59 11.81 -0.69
N VAL A 171 -20.42 11.90 -1.31
CA VAL A 171 -20.17 11.24 -2.60
C VAL A 171 -20.18 9.72 -2.43
N ILE A 172 -19.51 9.17 -1.41
CA ILE A 172 -19.53 7.72 -1.17
C ILE A 172 -20.95 7.22 -0.91
N ASP A 173 -21.74 7.96 -0.15
CA ASP A 173 -23.14 7.60 0.11
C ASP A 173 -23.97 7.59 -1.18
N GLY A 174 -23.86 8.63 -2.01
CA GLY A 174 -24.55 8.68 -3.31
C GLY A 174 -24.07 7.64 -4.32
N LEU A 175 -22.85 7.12 -4.19
CA LEU A 175 -22.34 6.04 -5.05
C LEU A 175 -22.82 4.65 -4.62
N LYS A 176 -23.45 4.49 -3.45
CA LYS A 176 -23.98 3.19 -2.99
C LYS A 176 -25.07 2.66 -3.91
N ASP A 177 -25.92 3.53 -4.44
CA ASP A 177 -27.00 3.14 -5.35
C ASP A 177 -26.47 2.63 -6.70
N LEU A 178 -25.23 3.00 -7.06
CA LEU A 178 -24.55 2.61 -8.29
C LEU A 178 -23.42 1.60 -8.03
N HIS A 179 -23.43 0.95 -6.86
CA HIS A 179 -22.31 0.13 -6.42
C HIS A 179 -21.95 -0.97 -7.42
N ASP A 180 -22.94 -1.69 -7.95
CA ASP A 180 -22.72 -2.81 -8.85
C ASP A 180 -22.12 -2.36 -10.20
N SER A 181 -22.62 -1.27 -10.77
CA SER A 181 -22.08 -0.66 -12.00
C SER A 181 -20.63 -0.21 -11.82
N ILE A 182 -20.34 0.44 -10.69
CA ILE A 182 -18.98 0.88 -10.35
C ILE A 182 -18.04 -0.33 -10.19
N VAL A 183 -18.50 -1.40 -9.54
CA VAL A 183 -17.72 -2.62 -9.36
C VAL A 183 -17.49 -3.32 -10.70
N ALA A 184 -18.48 -3.36 -11.60
CA ALA A 184 -18.34 -3.92 -12.94
C ALA A 184 -17.25 -3.20 -13.76
N ILE A 185 -17.30 -1.86 -13.79
CA ILE A 185 -16.29 -1.02 -14.45
C ILE A 185 -14.92 -1.21 -13.79
N CYS A 186 -14.87 -1.26 -12.45
CA CYS A 186 -13.63 -1.46 -11.70
C CYS A 186 -12.99 -2.82 -12.04
N ASN A 187 -13.78 -3.89 -12.12
CA ASN A 187 -13.33 -5.22 -12.49
C ASN A 187 -12.81 -5.26 -13.94
N ALA A 188 -13.50 -4.60 -14.86
CA ALA A 188 -13.01 -4.44 -16.24
C ALA A 188 -11.64 -3.75 -16.27
N VAL A 189 -11.49 -2.63 -15.56
CA VAL A 189 -10.21 -1.91 -15.48
C VAL A 189 -9.11 -2.76 -14.82
N LYS A 190 -9.42 -3.50 -13.75
CA LYS A 190 -8.48 -4.44 -13.11
C LYS A 190 -7.99 -5.49 -14.10
N PHE A 191 -8.88 -6.08 -14.90
CA PHE A 191 -8.50 -7.03 -15.94
C PHE A 191 -7.50 -6.40 -16.92
N MET A 192 -7.80 -5.20 -17.43
CA MET A 192 -6.92 -4.53 -18.40
C MET A 192 -5.53 -4.26 -17.82
N LYS A 193 -5.45 -3.85 -16.55
CA LYS A 193 -4.18 -3.45 -15.91
C LYS A 193 -3.40 -4.62 -15.30
N SER A 194 -4.00 -5.80 -15.18
CA SER A 194 -3.36 -6.98 -14.59
C SER A 194 -2.17 -7.51 -15.39
N SER A 195 -2.07 -7.21 -16.69
CA SER A 195 -0.94 -7.60 -17.54
C SER A 195 -0.68 -6.57 -18.65
N PRO A 196 0.59 -6.32 -19.03
CA PRO A 196 0.92 -5.51 -20.20
C PRO A 196 0.28 -6.01 -21.50
N SER A 197 0.14 -7.34 -21.67
CA SER A 197 -0.48 -7.92 -22.85
C SER A 197 -1.98 -7.62 -22.95
N ARG A 198 -2.69 -7.66 -21.82
CA ARG A 198 -4.12 -7.30 -21.74
C ARG A 198 -4.31 -5.82 -22.05
N LEU A 199 -3.44 -4.96 -21.49
CA LEU A 199 -3.46 -3.54 -21.77
C LEU A 199 -3.18 -3.22 -23.25
N ASP A 200 -2.29 -3.96 -23.91
CA ASP A 200 -2.01 -3.80 -25.35
C ASP A 200 -3.22 -4.18 -26.21
N ARG A 201 -3.89 -5.30 -25.88
CA ARG A 201 -5.15 -5.69 -26.55
C ARG A 201 -6.23 -4.61 -26.42
N PHE A 202 -6.34 -4.00 -25.25
CA PHE A 202 -7.24 -2.86 -25.07
C PHE A 202 -6.94 -1.71 -26.02
N LYS A 203 -5.66 -1.34 -26.12
CA LYS A 203 -5.24 -0.21 -26.96
C LYS A 203 -5.57 -0.48 -28.42
N LYS A 204 -5.47 -1.74 -28.86
CA LYS A 204 -5.92 -2.18 -30.18
C LYS A 204 -7.43 -2.03 -30.35
N ALA A 205 -8.23 -2.45 -29.37
CA ALA A 205 -9.69 -2.25 -29.38
C ALA A 205 -10.06 -0.75 -29.44
N VAL A 206 -9.41 0.10 -28.64
CA VAL A 206 -9.59 1.57 -28.65
C VAL A 206 -9.26 2.16 -30.03
N ALA A 207 -8.21 1.66 -30.69
CA ALA A 207 -7.83 2.07 -32.04
C ALA A 207 -8.82 1.59 -33.10
N HIS A 208 -9.33 0.36 -32.99
CA HIS A 208 -10.35 -0.21 -33.87
C HIS A 208 -11.64 0.61 -33.83
N GLU A 209 -12.08 0.99 -32.62
CA GLU A 209 -13.25 1.84 -32.39
C GLU A 209 -13.05 3.33 -32.74
N LYS A 210 -11.86 3.70 -33.25
CA LYS A 210 -11.49 5.06 -33.68
C LYS A 210 -11.73 6.12 -32.60
N ILE A 211 -11.53 5.76 -31.33
CA ILE A 211 -11.73 6.67 -30.20
C ILE A 211 -10.60 7.70 -30.17
N ARG A 212 -10.93 8.99 -30.32
CA ARG A 212 -9.93 10.10 -30.36
C ARG A 212 -9.13 10.30 -29.06
N THR A 213 -9.54 9.67 -27.97
CA THR A 213 -8.97 9.91 -26.63
C THR A 213 -7.67 9.12 -26.43
N LYS A 214 -6.57 9.80 -26.08
CA LYS A 214 -5.29 9.19 -25.67
C LYS A 214 -5.26 8.68 -24.22
N GLY A 215 -6.37 8.84 -23.50
CA GLY A 215 -6.50 8.49 -22.08
C GLY A 215 -6.44 6.98 -21.84
N LEU A 216 -5.67 6.58 -20.83
CA LEU A 216 -5.60 5.20 -20.35
C LEU A 216 -6.64 4.95 -19.24
N VAL A 217 -6.95 3.68 -19.02
CA VAL A 217 -7.80 3.25 -17.89
C VAL A 217 -7.18 3.62 -16.54
N VAL A 218 -7.95 4.33 -15.71
CA VAL A 218 -7.59 4.74 -14.35
C VAL A 218 -8.16 3.72 -13.37
N LEU A 219 -7.31 3.20 -12.48
CA LEU A 219 -7.75 2.22 -11.47
C LEU A 219 -8.38 2.97 -10.29
N ASP A 220 -9.53 2.48 -9.84
CA ASP A 220 -10.20 3.00 -8.65
C ASP A 220 -9.44 2.68 -7.35
N VAL A 221 -9.53 3.60 -6.39
CA VAL A 221 -9.11 3.42 -5.00
C VAL A 221 -10.36 3.64 -4.15
N PRO A 222 -10.99 2.57 -3.61
CA PRO A 222 -12.31 2.66 -2.97
C PRO A 222 -12.42 3.64 -1.80
N THR A 223 -11.29 4.02 -1.20
CA THR A 223 -11.23 4.98 -0.08
C THR A 223 -11.14 6.44 -0.52
N ARG A 224 -11.13 6.73 -1.83
CA ARG A 224 -11.02 8.10 -2.39
C ARG A 224 -11.99 8.31 -3.53
N TRP A 225 -13.05 9.08 -3.30
CA TRP A 225 -14.08 9.36 -4.32
C TRP A 225 -13.52 9.89 -5.65
N ASN A 226 -12.44 10.67 -5.59
CA ASN A 226 -11.81 11.30 -6.74
C ASN A 226 -11.16 10.28 -7.69
N SER A 227 -10.67 9.13 -7.22
CA SER A 227 -10.23 8.06 -8.12
C SER A 227 -11.39 7.38 -8.82
N THR A 228 -12.52 7.20 -8.12
CA THR A 228 -13.74 6.64 -8.72
C THR A 228 -14.25 7.56 -9.82
N TYR A 229 -14.32 8.87 -9.56
CA TYR A 229 -14.69 9.88 -10.56
C TYR A 229 -13.78 9.83 -11.80
N LEU A 230 -12.45 9.75 -11.62
CA LEU A 230 -11.51 9.67 -12.74
C LEU A 230 -11.65 8.37 -13.53
N MET A 231 -11.89 7.24 -12.86
CA MET A 231 -12.19 5.96 -13.49
C MET A 231 -13.45 6.08 -14.35
N LEU A 232 -14.57 6.52 -13.76
CA LEU A 232 -15.85 6.64 -14.46
C LEU A 232 -15.77 7.63 -15.64
N LYS A 233 -15.16 8.80 -15.42
CA LYS A 233 -14.92 9.79 -16.48
C LYS A 233 -14.12 9.23 -17.65
N SER A 234 -13.15 8.35 -17.37
CA SER A 234 -12.39 7.67 -18.42
C SER A 234 -13.19 6.53 -19.05
N ALA A 235 -13.95 5.78 -18.25
CA ALA A 235 -14.76 4.64 -18.71
C ALA A 235 -15.82 5.08 -19.72
N VAL A 236 -16.52 6.19 -19.45
CA VAL A 236 -17.49 6.78 -20.38
C VAL A 236 -16.87 7.08 -21.75
N LYS A 237 -15.64 7.61 -21.79
CA LYS A 237 -14.93 7.90 -23.05
C LYS A 237 -14.48 6.64 -23.79
N LEU A 238 -14.29 5.54 -23.06
CA LEU A 238 -13.77 4.27 -23.56
C LEU A 238 -14.87 3.20 -23.70
N ARG A 239 -16.13 3.58 -23.53
CA ARG A 239 -17.29 2.67 -23.47
C ARG A 239 -17.35 1.69 -24.64
N LYS A 240 -17.18 2.17 -25.88
CA LYS A 240 -17.17 1.32 -27.08
C LYS A 240 -16.05 0.27 -27.07
N ALA A 241 -14.87 0.64 -26.56
CA ALA A 241 -13.77 -0.31 -26.45
C ALA A 241 -14.06 -1.39 -25.40
N PHE A 242 -14.71 -1.05 -24.29
CA PHE A 242 -15.16 -2.07 -23.31
C PHE A 242 -16.20 -3.02 -23.90
N GLN A 243 -17.12 -2.51 -24.73
CA GLN A 243 -18.09 -3.32 -25.45
C GLN A 243 -17.41 -4.27 -26.45
N GLY A 244 -16.52 -3.77 -27.32
CA GLY A 244 -15.78 -4.62 -28.27
C GLY A 244 -14.95 -5.71 -27.58
N MET A 245 -14.36 -5.42 -26.42
CA MET A 245 -13.69 -6.44 -25.60
C MET A 245 -14.65 -7.53 -25.11
N GLY A 246 -15.90 -7.19 -24.79
CA GLY A 246 -16.94 -8.14 -24.40
C GLY A 246 -17.44 -9.03 -25.54
N GLU A 247 -17.40 -8.53 -26.77
CA GLU A 247 -17.84 -9.25 -27.97
C GLU A 247 -16.73 -10.13 -28.55
N GLU A 248 -15.46 -9.69 -28.48
CA GLU A 248 -14.35 -10.31 -29.22
C GLU A 248 -13.30 -11.01 -28.33
N ASP A 249 -13.06 -10.59 -27.09
CA ASP A 249 -12.00 -11.15 -26.23
C ASP A 249 -12.55 -12.22 -25.27
N ILE A 250 -12.42 -13.49 -25.67
CA ILE A 250 -12.81 -14.67 -24.86
C ILE A 250 -12.16 -14.65 -23.47
N GLN A 251 -10.92 -14.14 -23.33
CA GLN A 251 -10.26 -14.07 -22.02
C GLN A 251 -10.90 -13.01 -21.12
N TYR A 252 -11.40 -11.92 -21.71
CA TYR A 252 -12.14 -10.89 -20.99
C TYR A 252 -13.49 -11.42 -20.52
N VAL A 253 -14.27 -12.07 -21.38
CA VAL A 253 -15.56 -12.69 -21.01
C VAL A 253 -15.36 -13.72 -19.90
N ASN A 254 -14.39 -14.63 -20.04
CA ASN A 254 -14.10 -15.67 -19.04
C ASN A 254 -13.65 -15.11 -17.69
N TYR A 255 -13.06 -13.91 -17.65
CA TYR A 255 -12.65 -13.29 -16.38
C TYR A 255 -13.81 -13.00 -15.44
N PHE A 256 -14.98 -12.62 -15.99
CA PHE A 256 -16.20 -12.35 -15.22
C PHE A 256 -17.01 -13.61 -14.88
N ILE A 257 -16.71 -14.74 -15.52
CA ILE A 257 -17.24 -16.05 -15.13
C ILE A 257 -16.53 -16.55 -13.84
N GLY A 258 -15.29 -16.11 -13.61
CA GLY A 258 -14.51 -16.47 -12.44
C GLY A 258 -15.05 -15.93 -11.11
N VAL A 259 -14.76 -16.67 -10.04
CA VAL A 259 -15.10 -16.33 -8.65
C VAL A 259 -13.99 -15.49 -8.00
N GLU A 260 -14.36 -14.51 -7.19
CA GLU A 260 -13.50 -13.72 -6.32
C GLU A 260 -14.13 -13.69 -4.93
N ASN A 261 -13.41 -14.16 -3.90
CA ASN A 261 -13.90 -14.28 -2.53
C ASN A 261 -15.25 -15.04 -2.43
N GLU A 262 -15.35 -16.20 -3.10
CA GLU A 262 -16.56 -17.05 -3.11
C GLU A 262 -17.79 -16.42 -3.78
N GLN A 263 -17.66 -15.22 -4.36
CA GLN A 263 -18.71 -14.54 -5.12
C GLN A 263 -18.31 -14.39 -6.59
N LYS A 264 -19.28 -14.49 -7.51
CA LYS A 264 -19.04 -14.24 -8.93
C LYS A 264 -18.65 -12.77 -9.11
N ARG A 265 -17.63 -12.49 -9.93
CA ARG A 265 -17.28 -11.10 -10.24
C ARG A 265 -18.45 -10.41 -10.92
N ILE A 266 -18.80 -9.22 -10.44
CA ILE A 266 -19.76 -8.35 -11.09
C ILE A 266 -19.14 -7.84 -12.40
N GLY A 267 -19.89 -7.96 -13.50
CA GLY A 267 -19.50 -7.57 -14.85
C GLY A 267 -19.76 -8.67 -15.90
N PRO A 268 -19.43 -8.43 -17.19
CA PRO A 268 -18.84 -7.20 -17.74
C PRO A 268 -19.78 -5.98 -17.67
N PRO A 269 -19.25 -4.75 -17.68
CA PRO A 269 -20.07 -3.53 -17.71
C PRO A 269 -20.94 -3.49 -18.97
N THR A 270 -22.20 -3.11 -18.78
CA THR A 270 -23.28 -3.06 -19.76
C THR A 270 -23.51 -1.64 -20.28
N LEU A 271 -24.53 -1.44 -21.11
CA LEU A 271 -24.90 -0.10 -21.57
C LEU A 271 -25.57 0.72 -20.47
N ASP A 272 -26.14 0.09 -19.45
CA ASP A 272 -26.85 0.77 -18.36
C ASP A 272 -25.90 1.13 -17.19
N ASP A 273 -24.62 0.72 -17.29
CA ASP A 273 -23.52 1.05 -16.38
C ASP A 273 -22.70 2.28 -16.84
#